data_AF-A0A6N1AE49-F1
#
_entry.id   AF-A0A6N1AE49-F1
#
_cell.length_a   1.000
_cell.length_b   1.000
_cell.length_c   1.000
_cell.angle_alpha   90.00
_cell.angle_beta   90.00
_cell.angle_gamma   90.00
#
_symmetry.space_group_name_H-M   'P 1'
#
loop_
_entity.id
_entity.type
_entity.pdbx_description
1 polymer ?
#
loop_
_entity_poly.entity_id
_entity_poly.type
_entity_poly.pdbx_seq_one_letter_code
_entity_poly.pdbx_strand_id
1 'polypeptide(L)'
;MLAYFPAIYPDETLYSVVARYHQHTASNSVKETLIELFGRRTVRLTPVSVGCLGDLARRLPSDRGLTAERLALSNTFYPYCVAYEPVPVRHAILRGMIHPAAERVDAGWDIAANPAHFPAVLRACVVCLAEDVERFGEPYWRRAHQLPGVMVCPEHAIPLSIADAAGRLADVQGLIPAAAMSDLTETPIPAWARHRPCAALLLDIARRSHRVLSALPAETTASTRLDALAARGLTKGPTRVDHRMLCEAYVGFVGPIRSVLPEAGSTSWLRAMTNLASPPIHPLQHILFDLLLETLPVLARSNAPTMPRGG
;
A
#
# COMPACT_ATOMS: atom_id res chain seq x y z
N MET A 1 24.52 -15.68 -15.68
CA MET A 1 23.14 -15.32 -16.06
C MET A 1 22.25 -16.50 -15.70
N LEU A 2 21.07 -16.26 -15.15
CA LEU A 2 20.17 -17.34 -14.70
C LEU A 2 19.60 -18.12 -15.89
N ALA A 3 19.58 -19.45 -15.80
CA ALA A 3 19.00 -20.32 -16.83
C ALA A 3 17.46 -20.29 -16.81
N TYR A 4 16.88 -19.98 -15.66
CA TYR A 4 15.43 -19.94 -15.45
C TYR A 4 15.08 -18.76 -14.53
N PHE A 5 13.93 -18.13 -14.79
CA PHE A 5 13.29 -17.20 -13.86
C PHE A 5 11.79 -17.18 -14.18
N PRO A 6 10.88 -17.27 -13.18
CA PRO A 6 9.45 -17.29 -13.44
C PRO A 6 8.95 -16.12 -14.31
N ALA A 7 7.84 -16.34 -15.00
CA ALA A 7 7.06 -15.24 -15.53
C ALA A 7 6.50 -14.43 -14.35
N ILE A 8 6.63 -13.11 -14.44
CA ILE A 8 6.04 -12.19 -13.47
C ILE A 8 4.59 -11.95 -13.88
N TYR A 9 3.65 -12.20 -12.99
CA TYR A 9 2.22 -12.04 -13.24
C TYR A 9 1.71 -10.63 -12.88
N PRO A 10 0.51 -10.25 -13.37
CA PRO A 10 -0.07 -8.95 -13.08
C PRO A 10 -0.19 -8.69 -11.57
N ASP A 11 0.28 -7.54 -11.11
CA ASP A 11 0.26 -7.15 -9.69
C ASP A 11 1.00 -8.10 -8.73
N GLU A 12 1.88 -8.97 -9.22
CA GLU A 12 2.62 -9.91 -8.38
C GLU A 12 3.73 -9.23 -7.56
N THR A 13 3.82 -9.56 -6.26
CA THR A 13 4.93 -9.14 -5.40
C THR A 13 6.24 -9.85 -5.79
N LEU A 14 7.37 -9.15 -5.67
CA LEU A 14 8.68 -9.77 -5.92
C LEU A 14 8.96 -10.92 -4.94
N TYR A 15 8.43 -10.84 -3.72
CA TYR A 15 8.44 -11.95 -2.77
C TYR A 15 7.79 -13.21 -3.35
N SER A 16 6.61 -13.09 -3.97
CA SER A 16 5.92 -14.20 -4.63
C SER A 16 6.75 -14.81 -5.75
N VAL A 17 7.35 -13.97 -6.60
CA VAL A 17 8.19 -14.45 -7.71
C VAL A 17 9.37 -15.27 -7.18
N VAL A 18 10.01 -14.81 -6.09
CA VAL A 18 11.11 -15.54 -5.45
C VAL A 18 10.64 -16.83 -4.79
N ALA A 19 9.46 -16.82 -4.14
CA ALA A 19 8.86 -18.03 -3.56
C ALA A 19 8.54 -19.08 -4.63
N ARG A 20 8.00 -18.67 -5.78
CA ARG A 20 7.75 -19.56 -6.93
C ARG A 20 9.04 -20.06 -7.55
N TYR A 21 10.04 -19.20 -7.74
CA TYR A 21 11.37 -19.62 -8.20
C TYR A 21 11.93 -20.73 -7.29
N HIS A 22 11.89 -20.53 -5.97
CA HIS A 22 12.36 -21.49 -4.97
C HIS A 22 11.69 -22.86 -5.12
N GLN A 23 10.37 -22.88 -5.37
CA GLN A 23 9.62 -24.11 -5.59
C GLN A 23 9.94 -24.76 -6.94
N HIS A 24 9.96 -23.97 -8.03
CA HIS A 24 10.16 -24.48 -9.39
C HIS A 24 11.54 -25.08 -9.60
N THR A 25 12.56 -24.55 -8.93
CA THR A 25 13.92 -25.09 -8.98
C THR A 25 14.18 -26.17 -7.93
N ALA A 26 13.19 -26.49 -7.09
CA ALA A 26 13.32 -27.42 -5.97
C ALA A 26 14.57 -27.12 -5.10
N SER A 27 14.85 -25.83 -4.88
CA SER A 27 16.06 -25.39 -4.17
C SER A 27 16.03 -25.89 -2.71
N ASN A 28 17.17 -26.38 -2.21
CA ASN A 28 17.21 -27.04 -0.89
C ASN A 28 17.09 -26.05 0.27
N SER A 29 17.34 -24.76 0.04
CA SER A 29 17.21 -23.73 1.06
C SER A 29 16.96 -22.35 0.47
N VAL A 30 16.34 -21.48 1.26
CA VAL A 30 16.19 -20.06 0.90
C VAL A 30 17.55 -19.40 0.64
N LYS A 31 18.60 -19.81 1.38
CA LYS A 31 19.95 -19.27 1.20
C LYS A 31 20.51 -19.57 -0.19
N GLU A 32 20.31 -20.79 -0.70
CA GLU A 32 20.71 -21.17 -2.06
C GLU A 32 19.97 -20.33 -3.09
N THR A 33 18.64 -20.22 -2.95
CA THR A 33 17.82 -19.35 -3.80
C THR A 33 18.30 -17.89 -3.81
N LEU A 34 18.64 -17.32 -2.66
CA LEU A 34 19.16 -15.95 -2.57
C LEU A 34 20.54 -15.81 -3.23
N ILE A 35 21.42 -16.81 -3.10
CA ILE A 35 22.72 -16.82 -3.77
C ILE A 35 22.56 -16.90 -5.29
N GLU A 36 21.64 -17.71 -5.79
CA GLU A 36 21.36 -17.82 -7.21
C GLU A 36 20.81 -16.51 -7.77
N LEU A 37 19.76 -15.99 -7.14
CA LEU A 37 19.02 -14.83 -7.63
C LEU A 37 19.76 -13.50 -7.41
N PHE A 38 20.37 -13.30 -6.24
CA PHE A 38 20.99 -12.03 -5.85
C PHE A 38 22.51 -12.12 -5.67
N GLY A 39 23.11 -13.32 -5.70
CA GLY A 39 24.54 -13.46 -5.40
C GLY A 39 24.90 -13.23 -3.95
N ARG A 40 23.92 -13.23 -3.04
CA ARG A 40 24.11 -12.94 -1.62
C ARG A 40 23.41 -13.99 -0.78
N ARG A 41 24.03 -14.35 0.35
CA ARG A 41 23.41 -15.22 1.37
C ARG A 41 22.32 -14.53 2.18
N THR A 42 22.37 -13.21 2.25
CA THR A 42 21.47 -12.38 3.04
C THR A 42 20.97 -11.21 2.20
N VAL A 43 19.65 -11.14 2.03
CA VAL A 43 18.94 -10.07 1.34
C VAL A 43 17.71 -9.74 2.18
N ARG A 44 17.33 -8.47 2.27
CA ARG A 44 16.02 -8.11 2.81
C ARG A 44 14.98 -8.67 1.85
N LEU A 45 14.28 -9.72 2.23
CA LEU A 45 13.23 -10.36 1.46
C LEU A 45 12.09 -10.70 2.41
N THR A 46 11.13 -9.79 2.50
CA THR A 46 9.87 -9.98 3.23
C THR A 46 8.71 -9.85 2.24
N PRO A 47 7.49 -10.27 2.61
CA PRO A 47 6.30 -10.05 1.78
C PRO A 47 6.10 -8.62 1.28
N VAL A 48 6.65 -7.63 2.00
CA VAL A 48 6.37 -6.20 1.80
C VAL A 48 7.62 -5.38 1.45
N SER A 49 8.82 -5.96 1.53
CA SER A 49 10.06 -5.25 1.25
C SER A 49 11.12 -6.18 0.65
N VAL A 50 11.71 -5.75 -0.47
CA VAL A 50 12.80 -6.45 -1.14
C VAL A 50 13.94 -5.49 -1.46
N GLY A 51 15.16 -5.85 -1.05
CA GLY A 51 16.37 -5.08 -1.34
C GLY A 51 17.25 -5.73 -2.42
N CYS A 52 18.40 -5.11 -2.68
CA CYS A 52 19.41 -5.60 -3.63
C CYS A 52 18.89 -5.79 -5.06
N LEU A 53 17.97 -4.92 -5.51
CA LEU A 53 17.34 -5.07 -6.83
C LEU A 53 18.34 -4.98 -7.99
N GLY A 54 19.43 -4.21 -7.82
CA GLY A 54 20.51 -4.15 -8.80
C GLY A 54 21.27 -5.47 -8.94
N ASP A 55 21.37 -6.25 -7.88
CA ASP A 55 22.02 -7.56 -7.93
C ASP A 55 21.15 -8.59 -8.65
N LEU A 56 19.84 -8.57 -8.40
CA LEU A 56 18.87 -9.40 -9.11
C LEU A 56 18.86 -9.08 -10.60
N ALA A 57 18.68 -7.79 -10.96
CA ALA A 57 18.57 -7.37 -12.35
C ALA A 57 19.80 -7.76 -13.19
N ARG A 58 21.01 -7.71 -12.62
CA ARG A 58 22.25 -8.12 -13.30
C ARG A 58 22.33 -9.62 -13.59
N ARG A 59 21.58 -10.44 -12.86
CA ARG A 59 21.58 -11.91 -13.00
C ARG A 59 20.48 -12.40 -13.93
N LEU A 60 19.43 -11.60 -14.12
CA LEU A 60 18.35 -11.87 -15.06
C LEU A 60 18.81 -11.72 -16.52
N PRO A 61 18.23 -12.49 -17.46
CA PRO A 61 18.41 -12.26 -18.89
C PRO A 61 17.97 -10.85 -19.31
N SER A 62 18.81 -10.14 -20.08
CA SER A 62 18.59 -8.75 -20.47
C SER A 62 17.45 -8.57 -21.47
N ASP A 63 17.17 -9.59 -22.27
CA ASP A 63 16.09 -9.65 -23.27
C ASP A 63 14.68 -9.57 -22.67
N ARG A 64 14.53 -9.85 -21.37
CA ARG A 64 13.25 -9.70 -20.64
C ARG A 64 12.95 -8.26 -20.23
N GLY A 65 13.90 -7.34 -20.33
CA GLY A 65 13.71 -5.93 -19.96
C GLY A 65 13.35 -5.72 -18.49
N LEU A 66 13.82 -6.58 -17.59
CA LEU A 66 13.59 -6.53 -16.15
C LEU A 66 14.72 -5.77 -15.44
N THR A 67 14.73 -4.44 -15.58
CA THR A 67 15.68 -3.59 -14.85
C THR A 67 15.31 -3.49 -13.37
N ALA A 68 16.25 -3.04 -12.54
CA ALA A 68 16.03 -2.87 -11.10
C ALA A 68 14.93 -1.84 -10.81
N GLU A 69 14.86 -0.76 -11.59
CA GLU A 69 13.83 0.27 -11.52
C GLU A 69 12.46 -0.30 -11.90
N ARG A 70 12.41 -1.10 -12.96
CA ARG A 70 11.15 -1.73 -13.39
C ARG A 70 10.61 -2.69 -12.33
N LEU A 71 11.50 -3.50 -11.73
CA LEU A 71 11.15 -4.39 -10.62
C LEU A 71 10.66 -3.61 -9.40
N ALA A 72 11.32 -2.49 -9.05
CA ALA A 72 10.88 -1.61 -7.97
C ALA A 72 9.44 -1.10 -8.23
N LEU A 73 9.18 -0.56 -9.42
CA LEU A 73 7.88 0.01 -9.77
C LEU A 73 6.76 -1.05 -9.90
N SER A 74 7.09 -2.23 -10.45
CA SER A 74 6.08 -3.21 -10.89
C SER A 74 5.87 -4.37 -9.92
N ASN A 75 6.84 -4.64 -9.04
CA ASN A 75 6.85 -5.82 -8.17
C ASN A 75 7.11 -5.51 -6.71
N THR A 76 7.21 -4.23 -6.34
CA THR A 76 7.29 -3.81 -4.94
C THR A 76 6.23 -2.78 -4.62
N PHE A 77 6.21 -2.35 -3.37
CA PHE A 77 5.33 -1.32 -2.85
C PHE A 77 5.90 0.09 -3.02
N TYR A 78 7.06 0.24 -3.69
CA TYR A 78 7.71 1.52 -3.91
C TYR A 78 6.76 2.63 -4.40
N PRO A 79 5.93 2.44 -5.45
CA PRO A 79 5.02 3.50 -5.91
C PRO A 79 4.06 3.98 -4.82
N TYR A 80 3.55 3.07 -4.01
CA TYR A 80 2.66 3.39 -2.90
C TYR A 80 3.40 4.12 -1.77
N CYS A 81 4.57 3.62 -1.37
CA CYS A 81 5.36 4.19 -0.27
C CYS A 81 5.82 5.62 -0.56
N VAL A 82 6.10 5.95 -1.83
CA VAL A 82 6.63 7.27 -2.20
C VAL A 82 5.58 8.20 -2.84
N ALA A 83 4.32 7.76 -2.90
CA ALA A 83 3.23 8.43 -3.60
C ALA A 83 3.08 9.91 -3.26
N TYR A 84 3.33 10.26 -2.00
CA TYR A 84 3.18 11.61 -1.45
C TYR A 84 4.51 12.25 -1.06
N GLU A 85 5.64 11.60 -1.37
CA GLU A 85 6.98 12.10 -1.06
C GLU A 85 7.49 13.05 -2.14
N PRO A 86 8.36 14.03 -1.82
CA PRO A 86 9.02 14.86 -2.82
C PRO A 86 9.94 14.05 -3.74
N VAL A 87 10.07 14.46 -5.02
CA VAL A 87 10.91 13.77 -6.03
C VAL A 87 12.32 13.39 -5.54
N PRO A 88 13.09 14.26 -4.84
CA PRO A 88 14.40 13.88 -4.33
C PRO A 88 14.37 12.69 -3.34
N VAL A 89 13.33 12.61 -2.50
CA VAL A 89 13.13 11.51 -1.54
C VAL A 89 12.79 10.23 -2.29
N ARG A 90 11.94 10.30 -3.32
CA ARG A 90 11.61 9.14 -4.18
C ARG A 90 12.88 8.54 -4.78
N HIS A 91 13.73 9.38 -5.38
CA HIS A 91 15.00 8.94 -5.97
C HIS A 91 15.96 8.33 -4.94
N ALA A 92 16.08 8.92 -3.75
CA ALA A 92 16.92 8.38 -2.68
C ALA A 92 16.46 6.99 -2.24
N ILE A 93 15.14 6.81 -2.01
CA ILE A 93 14.55 5.50 -1.66
C ILE A 93 14.82 4.47 -2.76
N LEU A 94 14.58 4.84 -4.03
CA LEU A 94 14.83 3.94 -5.17
C LEU A 94 16.30 3.50 -5.23
N ARG A 95 17.25 4.44 -5.07
CA ARG A 95 18.68 4.11 -5.03
C ARG A 95 19.00 3.15 -3.88
N GLY A 96 18.42 3.35 -2.71
CA GLY A 96 18.59 2.45 -1.56
C GLY A 96 18.09 1.02 -1.83
N MET A 97 16.97 0.87 -2.56
CA MET A 97 16.44 -0.44 -2.96
C MET A 97 17.35 -1.16 -3.97
N ILE A 98 17.97 -0.40 -4.89
CA ILE A 98 18.87 -0.95 -5.92
C ILE A 98 20.25 -1.28 -5.34
N HIS A 99 20.81 -0.40 -4.51
CA HIS A 99 22.18 -0.45 -3.98
C HIS A 99 22.23 -0.25 -2.46
N PRO A 100 21.80 -1.22 -1.65
CA PRO A 100 21.65 -1.04 -0.20
C PRO A 100 22.96 -0.79 0.59
N ALA A 101 24.13 -0.94 -0.03
CA ALA A 101 25.43 -0.66 0.59
C ALA A 101 25.94 0.78 0.34
N ALA A 102 25.32 1.55 -0.56
CA ALA A 102 25.86 2.83 -1.02
C ALA A 102 25.40 4.04 -0.19
N GLU A 103 24.19 4.01 0.38
CA GLU A 103 23.63 5.15 1.11
C GLU A 103 22.76 4.62 2.26
N ARG A 104 23.17 4.85 3.52
CA ARG A 104 22.19 4.89 4.63
C ARG A 104 21.36 6.13 4.36
N VAL A 105 20.21 5.96 3.73
CA VAL A 105 19.24 7.05 3.62
C VAL A 105 18.70 7.27 5.04
N ASP A 106 19.24 8.29 5.73
CA ASP A 106 18.69 8.82 6.97
C ASP A 106 17.37 9.58 6.69
N ALA A 107 16.42 8.92 6.01
CA ALA A 107 15.06 9.41 5.90
C ALA A 107 14.30 8.86 7.12
N GLY A 108 14.10 9.72 8.13
CA GLY A 108 13.41 9.41 9.39
C GLY A 108 11.94 8.95 9.27
N TRP A 109 11.50 8.53 8.08
CA TRP A 109 10.19 7.95 7.81
C TRP A 109 10.27 7.06 6.58
N ASP A 110 10.93 5.91 6.71
CA ASP A 110 11.02 4.96 5.61
C ASP A 110 9.83 3.99 5.69
N ILE A 111 8.66 4.38 5.18
CA ILE A 111 7.53 3.44 5.00
C ILE A 111 7.98 2.22 4.18
N ALA A 112 8.93 2.41 3.25
CA ALA A 112 9.49 1.32 2.45
C ALA A 112 10.49 0.42 3.23
N ALA A 113 11.08 0.90 4.33
CA ALA A 113 11.97 0.13 5.21
C ALA A 113 11.43 -0.18 6.61
N ASN A 114 10.22 0.26 6.96
CA ASN A 114 9.56 -0.14 8.18
C ASN A 114 8.34 -1.04 7.88
N PRO A 115 8.53 -2.37 7.91
CA PRO A 115 7.45 -3.34 7.73
C PRO A 115 6.28 -3.19 8.71
N ALA A 116 6.46 -2.49 9.83
CA ALA A 116 5.39 -2.28 10.82
C ALA A 116 4.21 -1.44 10.26
N HIS A 117 4.39 -0.75 9.14
CA HIS A 117 3.30 -0.05 8.45
C HIS A 117 2.44 -0.98 7.59
N PHE A 118 2.88 -2.21 7.37
CA PHE A 118 2.18 -3.20 6.56
C PHE A 118 1.56 -4.31 7.43
N PRO A 119 0.58 -5.05 6.89
CA PRO A 119 0.08 -6.26 7.53
C PRO A 119 1.20 -7.22 7.90
N ALA A 120 1.22 -7.69 9.14
CA ALA A 120 2.15 -8.72 9.59
C ALA A 120 1.87 -10.11 8.96
N VAL A 121 0.71 -10.27 8.32
CA VAL A 121 0.23 -11.51 7.72
C VAL A 121 0.04 -11.34 6.22
N LEU A 122 0.29 -12.40 5.46
CA LEU A 122 -0.04 -12.48 4.05
C LEU A 122 -1.56 -12.60 3.88
N ARG A 123 -2.09 -11.90 2.88
CA ARG A 123 -3.53 -11.86 2.57
C ARG A 123 -3.79 -12.25 1.12
N ALA A 124 -4.89 -12.95 0.87
CA ALA A 124 -5.33 -13.23 -0.48
C ALA A 124 -6.86 -13.21 -0.62
N CYS A 125 -7.30 -13.01 -1.86
CA CYS A 125 -8.68 -13.21 -2.27
C CYS A 125 -8.81 -14.64 -2.80
N VAL A 126 -9.73 -15.43 -2.26
CA VAL A 126 -9.96 -16.82 -2.71
C VAL A 126 -10.38 -16.90 -4.18
N VAL A 127 -11.09 -15.89 -4.68
CA VAL A 127 -11.48 -15.82 -6.09
C VAL A 127 -10.26 -15.52 -6.98
N CYS A 128 -9.41 -14.56 -6.61
CA CYS A 128 -8.15 -14.33 -7.33
C CYS A 128 -7.29 -15.60 -7.37
N LEU A 129 -7.15 -16.33 -6.27
CA LEU A 129 -6.35 -17.56 -6.23
C LEU A 129 -6.87 -18.61 -7.23
N ALA A 130 -8.19 -18.78 -7.31
CA ALA A 130 -8.80 -19.70 -8.28
C ALA A 130 -8.58 -19.25 -9.73
N GLU A 131 -8.80 -17.97 -10.02
CA GLU A 131 -8.55 -17.38 -11.34
C GLU A 131 -7.06 -17.48 -11.74
N ASP A 132 -6.15 -17.32 -10.79
CA ASP A 132 -4.70 -17.42 -11.02
C ASP A 132 -4.31 -18.86 -11.38
N VAL A 133 -4.88 -19.86 -10.70
CA VAL A 133 -4.69 -21.28 -11.06
C VAL A 133 -5.23 -21.57 -12.46
N GLU A 134 -6.44 -21.12 -12.77
CA GLU A 134 -7.06 -21.35 -14.09
C GLU A 134 -6.25 -20.71 -15.22
N ARG A 135 -5.74 -19.49 -15.00
CA ARG A 135 -5.07 -18.70 -16.04
C ARG A 135 -3.58 -18.99 -16.18
N PHE A 136 -2.89 -19.23 -15.06
CA PHE A 136 -1.43 -19.31 -15.01
C PHE A 136 -0.91 -20.67 -14.53
N GLY A 137 -1.79 -21.55 -14.05
CA GLY A 137 -1.44 -22.86 -13.51
C GLY A 137 -1.00 -22.85 -12.04
N GLU A 138 -0.89 -21.67 -11.43
CA GLU A 138 -0.45 -21.50 -10.05
C GLU A 138 -0.91 -20.13 -9.48
N PRO A 139 -1.19 -20.04 -8.17
CA PRO A 139 -1.53 -18.77 -7.53
C PRO A 139 -0.28 -17.97 -7.15
N TYR A 140 -0.45 -16.66 -6.91
CA TYR A 140 0.63 -15.78 -6.48
C TYR A 140 0.17 -14.69 -5.50
N TRP A 141 1.12 -14.10 -4.76
CA TRP A 141 0.79 -12.99 -3.86
C TRP A 141 0.70 -11.67 -4.62
N ARG A 142 -0.52 -11.14 -4.68
CA ARG A 142 -0.80 -9.81 -5.23
C ARG A 142 -0.37 -8.71 -4.27
N ARG A 143 0.19 -7.63 -4.81
CA ARG A 143 0.61 -6.44 -4.05
C ARG A 143 -0.61 -5.75 -3.45
N ALA A 144 -1.68 -5.55 -4.22
CA ALA A 144 -2.87 -4.84 -3.74
C ALA A 144 -3.42 -5.38 -2.41
N HIS A 145 -3.40 -6.71 -2.25
CA HIS A 145 -3.90 -7.39 -1.05
C HIS A 145 -3.06 -7.15 0.20
N GLN A 146 -1.77 -6.78 0.05
CA GLN A 146 -0.88 -6.54 1.19
C GLN A 146 -0.82 -5.06 1.59
N LEU A 147 -1.53 -4.16 0.91
CA LEU A 147 -1.46 -2.74 1.20
C LEU A 147 -2.08 -2.42 2.59
N PRO A 148 -1.55 -1.41 3.30
CA PRO A 148 -2.11 -0.97 4.58
C PRO A 148 -3.57 -0.53 4.42
N GLY A 149 -4.43 -0.92 5.38
CA GLY A 149 -5.87 -0.62 5.33
C GLY A 149 -6.68 -1.49 4.36
N VAL A 150 -6.04 -2.31 3.51
CA VAL A 150 -6.74 -3.16 2.54
C VAL A 150 -7.18 -4.47 3.20
N MET A 151 -8.48 -4.54 3.50
CA MET A 151 -9.15 -5.69 4.13
C MET A 151 -10.09 -6.44 3.16
N VAL A 152 -10.33 -5.86 1.99
CA VAL A 152 -11.25 -6.34 0.96
C VAL A 152 -10.51 -6.35 -0.37
N CYS A 153 -10.76 -7.36 -1.21
CA CYS A 153 -10.21 -7.41 -2.55
C CYS A 153 -10.74 -6.24 -3.39
N PRO A 154 -9.88 -5.40 -3.99
CA PRO A 154 -10.33 -4.28 -4.82
C PRO A 154 -11.03 -4.73 -6.12
N GLU A 155 -10.74 -5.94 -6.58
CA GLU A 155 -11.30 -6.55 -7.80
C GLU A 155 -12.65 -7.21 -7.50
N HIS A 156 -12.68 -8.18 -6.57
CA HIS A 156 -13.89 -8.99 -6.29
C HIS A 156 -14.79 -8.46 -5.18
N ALA A 157 -14.38 -7.40 -4.47
CA ALA A 157 -15.14 -6.80 -3.36
C ALA A 157 -15.52 -7.76 -2.21
N ILE A 158 -14.73 -8.83 -2.01
CA ILE A 158 -14.89 -9.77 -0.90
C ILE A 158 -13.78 -9.60 0.16
N PRO A 159 -14.03 -9.94 1.43
CA PRO A 159 -13.00 -9.94 2.48
C PRO A 159 -11.78 -10.77 2.09
N LEU A 160 -10.59 -10.24 2.39
CA LEU A 160 -9.34 -10.98 2.20
C LEU A 160 -9.17 -12.03 3.30
N SER A 161 -8.81 -13.23 2.89
CA SER A 161 -8.41 -14.31 3.78
C SER A 161 -6.98 -14.08 4.23
N ILE A 162 -6.71 -14.29 5.50
CA ILE A 162 -5.35 -14.28 6.04
C ILE A 162 -4.74 -15.68 5.87
N ALA A 163 -3.48 -15.74 5.47
CA ALA A 163 -2.69 -16.94 5.69
C ALA A 163 -2.40 -17.01 7.19
N ASP A 164 -3.20 -17.78 7.93
CA ASP A 164 -2.99 -17.98 9.36
C ASP A 164 -1.72 -18.82 9.58
N ALA A 165 -0.62 -18.11 9.67
CA ALA A 165 0.65 -18.59 10.15
C ALA A 165 0.83 -18.17 11.61
N ALA A 166 -0.22 -18.23 12.45
CA ALA A 166 -0.08 -18.15 13.90
C ALA A 166 0.91 -19.24 14.37
N GLY A 167 2.17 -18.83 14.54
CA GLY A 167 3.32 -19.68 14.87
C GLY A 167 4.40 -19.79 13.80
N ARG A 168 4.18 -19.32 12.56
CA ARG A 168 5.10 -19.56 11.43
C ARG A 168 5.74 -18.32 10.81
N LEU A 169 5.21 -17.11 11.05
CA LEU A 169 5.89 -15.88 10.60
C LEU A 169 7.14 -15.51 11.44
N ALA A 170 7.22 -16.03 12.66
CA ALA A 170 8.39 -15.87 13.53
C ALA A 170 9.36 -17.07 13.48
N ASP A 171 8.94 -18.21 12.90
CA ASP A 171 9.68 -19.48 13.01
C ASP A 171 9.85 -20.26 11.68
N VAL A 172 9.29 -19.79 10.55
CA VAL A 172 9.54 -20.43 9.24
C VAL A 172 10.76 -19.81 8.59
N GLN A 173 11.83 -20.59 8.59
CA GLN A 173 13.06 -20.41 7.81
C GLN A 173 12.84 -20.47 6.28
N GLY A 174 11.65 -20.10 5.76
CA GLY A 174 11.15 -20.45 4.42
C GLY A 174 10.31 -19.37 3.73
N LEU A 175 10.30 -19.42 2.40
CA LEU A 175 9.42 -18.62 1.54
C LEU A 175 8.02 -19.26 1.49
N ILE A 176 6.97 -18.49 1.78
CA ILE A 176 5.59 -18.99 1.80
C ILE A 176 4.99 -18.78 0.41
N PRO A 177 4.71 -19.85 -0.34
CA PRO A 177 4.05 -19.73 -1.63
C PRO A 177 2.56 -19.49 -1.47
N ALA A 178 1.93 -18.80 -2.43
CA ALA A 178 0.49 -18.58 -2.41
C ALA A 178 -0.31 -19.89 -2.53
N ALA A 179 0.29 -20.94 -3.11
CA ALA A 179 -0.29 -22.27 -3.17
C ALA A 179 -0.56 -22.87 -1.77
N ALA A 180 0.10 -22.38 -0.73
CA ALA A 180 -0.21 -22.77 0.66
C ALA A 180 -1.60 -22.29 1.12
N MET A 181 -2.25 -21.39 0.38
CA MET A 181 -3.63 -20.96 0.63
C MET A 181 -4.67 -21.74 -0.16
N SER A 182 -4.28 -22.65 -1.06
CA SER A 182 -5.24 -23.36 -1.92
C SER A 182 -6.23 -24.24 -1.15
N ASP A 183 -5.91 -24.62 0.10
CA ASP A 183 -6.81 -25.37 0.98
C ASP A 183 -7.86 -24.48 1.68
N LEU A 184 -7.73 -23.15 1.61
CA LEU A 184 -8.67 -22.19 2.20
C LEU A 184 -9.87 -21.98 1.26
N THR A 185 -10.65 -23.04 1.07
CA THR A 185 -11.85 -23.01 0.23
C THR A 185 -13.02 -22.28 0.91
N GLU A 186 -13.02 -22.16 2.24
CA GLU A 186 -14.12 -21.57 2.99
C GLU A 186 -13.63 -20.78 4.22
N THR A 187 -13.12 -19.56 4.03
CA THR A 187 -13.01 -18.63 5.17
C THR A 187 -14.38 -18.04 5.48
N PRO A 188 -14.89 -18.17 6.72
CA PRO A 188 -16.20 -17.62 7.08
C PRO A 188 -16.21 -16.11 6.85
N ILE A 189 -17.26 -15.62 6.19
CA ILE A 189 -17.45 -14.19 5.93
C ILE A 189 -17.46 -13.46 7.28
N PRO A 190 -16.52 -12.52 7.53
CA PRO A 190 -16.49 -11.79 8.79
C PRO A 190 -17.78 -11.00 9.02
N ALA A 191 -18.20 -10.89 10.28
CA ALA A 191 -19.43 -10.18 10.63
C ALA A 191 -19.48 -8.74 10.10
N TRP A 192 -18.34 -8.04 10.11
CA TRP A 192 -18.22 -6.67 9.59
C TRP A 192 -18.53 -6.57 8.09
N ALA A 193 -18.30 -7.62 7.31
CA ALA A 193 -18.53 -7.61 5.87
C ALA A 193 -20.02 -7.56 5.53
N ARG A 194 -20.90 -7.92 6.47
CA ARG A 194 -22.36 -7.79 6.35
C ARG A 194 -22.85 -6.37 6.65
N HIS A 195 -22.04 -5.54 7.31
CA HIS A 195 -22.38 -4.16 7.61
C HIS A 195 -22.06 -3.26 6.40
N ARG A 196 -23.08 -2.92 5.62
CA ARG A 196 -22.92 -2.23 4.32
C ARG A 196 -22.05 -0.96 4.38
N PRO A 197 -22.21 -0.02 5.33
CA PRO A 197 -21.32 1.14 5.42
C PRO A 197 -19.85 0.78 5.71
N CYS A 198 -19.61 -0.30 6.46
CA CYS A 198 -18.25 -0.78 6.75
C CYS A 198 -17.61 -1.37 5.49
N ALA A 199 -18.31 -2.31 4.84
CA ALA A 199 -17.84 -2.95 3.62
C ALA A 199 -17.61 -1.95 2.48
N ALA A 200 -18.50 -0.97 2.31
CA ALA A 200 -18.36 0.08 1.29
C ALA A 200 -17.09 0.92 1.52
N LEU A 201 -16.88 1.42 2.74
CA LEU A 201 -15.71 2.24 3.05
C LEU A 201 -14.39 1.45 2.93
N LEU A 202 -14.36 0.18 3.36
CA LEU A 202 -13.19 -0.68 3.17
C LEU A 202 -12.90 -0.97 1.69
N LEU A 203 -13.94 -1.10 0.86
CA LEU A 203 -13.78 -1.26 -0.59
C LEU A 203 -13.24 0.02 -1.25
N ASP A 204 -13.70 1.19 -0.82
CA ASP A 204 -13.20 2.47 -1.32
C ASP A 204 -11.73 2.68 -0.94
N ILE A 205 -11.34 2.33 0.29
CA ILE A 205 -9.95 2.30 0.73
C ILE A 205 -9.15 1.33 -0.16
N ALA A 206 -9.61 0.10 -0.35
CA ALA A 206 -8.93 -0.90 -1.18
C ALA A 206 -8.68 -0.41 -2.62
N ARG A 207 -9.71 0.15 -3.25
CA ARG A 207 -9.63 0.66 -4.62
C ARG A 207 -8.73 1.88 -4.72
N ARG A 208 -8.79 2.82 -3.76
CA ARG A 208 -7.91 4.00 -3.76
C ARG A 208 -6.45 3.60 -3.51
N SER A 209 -6.20 2.69 -2.57
CA SER A 209 -4.86 2.14 -2.30
C SER A 209 -4.29 1.45 -3.53
N HIS A 210 -5.09 0.63 -4.23
CA HIS A 210 -4.65 -0.02 -5.48
C HIS A 210 -4.31 1.00 -6.58
N ARG A 211 -5.13 2.05 -6.77
CA ARG A 211 -4.83 3.12 -7.74
C ARG A 211 -3.51 3.82 -7.44
N VAL A 212 -3.25 4.14 -6.16
CA VAL A 212 -2.00 4.78 -5.72
C VAL A 212 -0.78 3.86 -5.96
N LEU A 213 -0.95 2.55 -5.81
CA LEU A 213 0.09 1.57 -6.13
C LEU A 213 0.35 1.47 -7.64
N SER A 214 -0.68 1.54 -8.47
CA SER A 214 -0.56 1.41 -9.94
C SER A 214 -0.09 2.70 -10.63
N ALA A 215 -0.40 3.85 -10.06
CA ALA A 215 -0.04 5.16 -10.60
C ALA A 215 0.17 6.18 -9.47
N LEU A 216 1.26 6.95 -9.55
CA LEU A 216 1.52 8.02 -8.60
C LEU A 216 0.36 9.04 -8.66
N PRO A 217 -0.15 9.48 -7.50
CA PRO A 217 -1.19 10.50 -7.47
C PRO A 217 -0.65 11.82 -8.01
N ALA A 218 -1.56 12.64 -8.56
CA ALA A 218 -1.23 14.02 -8.88
C ALA A 218 -0.74 14.75 -7.61
N GLU A 219 0.28 15.59 -7.76
CA GLU A 219 0.77 16.40 -6.64
C GLU A 219 -0.36 17.27 -6.10
N THR A 220 -0.79 16.97 -4.87
CA THR A 220 -1.80 17.74 -4.18
C THR A 220 -1.10 18.62 -3.16
N THR A 221 -1.15 19.94 -3.37
CA THR A 221 -0.53 20.90 -2.47
C THR A 221 -1.36 21.07 -1.20
N ALA A 222 -0.71 21.54 -0.12
CA ALA A 222 -1.43 21.91 1.09
C ALA A 222 -2.47 23.01 0.81
N SER A 223 -2.22 23.93 -0.13
CA SER A 223 -3.19 24.96 -0.52
C SER A 223 -4.46 24.36 -1.11
N THR A 224 -4.36 23.37 -2.00
CA THR A 224 -5.53 22.66 -2.57
C THR A 224 -6.34 21.97 -1.48
N ARG A 225 -5.68 21.37 -0.47
CA ARG A 225 -6.37 20.77 0.68
C ARG A 225 -7.05 21.82 1.55
N LEU A 226 -6.42 22.97 1.77
CA LEU A 226 -7.01 24.08 2.52
C LEU A 226 -8.25 24.64 1.81
N ASP A 227 -8.19 24.82 0.49
CA ASP A 227 -9.33 25.27 -0.31
C ASP A 227 -10.49 24.27 -0.25
N ALA A 228 -10.17 22.97 -0.32
CA ALA A 228 -11.17 21.91 -0.18
C ALA A 228 -11.85 21.91 1.20
N LEU A 229 -11.10 22.17 2.27
CA LEU A 229 -11.62 22.32 3.63
C LEU A 229 -12.48 23.58 3.78
N ALA A 230 -12.03 24.71 3.22
CA ALA A 230 -12.75 25.98 3.26
C ALA A 230 -14.11 25.87 2.54
N ALA A 231 -14.14 25.21 1.38
CA ALA A 231 -15.36 24.92 0.63
C ALA A 231 -16.38 24.06 1.41
N ARG A 232 -15.95 23.39 2.49
CA ARG A 232 -16.77 22.53 3.35
C ARG A 232 -17.05 23.15 4.72
N GLY A 233 -16.69 24.42 4.92
CA GLY A 233 -16.90 25.13 6.19
C GLY A 233 -16.01 24.64 7.33
N LEU A 234 -14.89 23.95 7.02
CA LEU A 234 -13.95 23.44 8.02
C LEU A 234 -12.80 24.41 8.31
N THR A 235 -13.00 25.70 8.08
CA THR A 235 -12.02 26.76 8.35
C THR A 235 -12.64 27.91 9.16
N LYS A 236 -11.81 28.52 10.04
CA LYS A 236 -12.08 29.78 10.74
C LYS A 236 -11.44 30.92 9.95
N GLY A 237 -12.15 31.44 8.95
CA GLY A 237 -11.61 32.41 8.00
C GLY A 237 -10.85 31.74 6.84
N PRO A 238 -10.06 32.51 6.06
CA PRO A 238 -9.55 32.04 4.77
C PRO A 238 -8.41 31.02 4.85
N THR A 239 -7.63 30.99 5.95
CA THR A 239 -6.39 30.21 6.01
C THR A 239 -6.26 29.30 7.23
N ARG A 240 -7.17 29.40 8.20
CA ARG A 240 -7.06 28.68 9.47
C ARG A 240 -8.08 27.55 9.53
N VAL A 241 -7.62 26.31 9.65
CA VAL A 241 -8.49 25.13 9.77
C VAL A 241 -9.18 25.08 11.14
N ASP A 242 -10.48 24.78 11.16
CA ASP A 242 -11.18 24.41 12.39
C ASP A 242 -10.91 22.94 12.71
N HIS A 243 -9.78 22.67 13.37
CA HIS A 243 -9.38 21.31 13.73
C HIS A 243 -10.39 20.59 14.62
N ARG A 244 -11.22 21.31 15.40
CA ARG A 244 -12.25 20.67 16.21
C ARG A 244 -13.31 20.04 15.29
N MET A 245 -13.82 20.82 14.34
CA MET A 245 -14.81 20.34 13.37
C MET A 245 -14.23 19.29 12.43
N LEU A 246 -12.97 19.45 11.98
CA LEU A 246 -12.32 18.45 11.14
C LEU A 246 -12.16 17.10 11.87
N CYS A 247 -11.71 17.10 13.13
CA CYS A 247 -11.60 15.87 13.91
C CYS A 247 -12.98 15.22 14.14
N GLU A 248 -14.01 16.00 14.44
CA GLU A 248 -15.37 15.52 14.63
C GLU A 248 -15.93 14.87 13.35
N ALA A 249 -15.78 15.54 12.21
CA ALA A 249 -16.16 15.00 10.90
C ALA A 249 -15.40 13.71 10.57
N TYR A 250 -14.10 13.67 10.82
CA TYR A 250 -13.27 12.48 10.59
C TYR A 250 -13.70 11.29 11.45
N VAL A 251 -13.93 11.51 12.76
CA VAL A 251 -14.38 10.44 13.68
C VAL A 251 -15.73 9.86 13.23
N GLY A 252 -16.66 10.71 12.77
CA GLY A 252 -17.92 10.26 12.18
C GLY A 252 -17.71 9.43 10.92
N PHE A 253 -16.83 9.89 10.02
CA PHE A 253 -16.50 9.22 8.76
C PHE A 253 -15.90 7.82 8.95
N VAL A 254 -14.92 7.65 9.85
CA VAL A 254 -14.28 6.33 10.10
C VAL A 254 -15.08 5.44 11.06
N GLY A 255 -16.16 5.95 11.64
CA GLY A 255 -17.02 5.22 12.57
C GLY A 255 -17.36 3.80 12.13
N PRO A 256 -17.81 3.56 10.87
CA PRO A 256 -18.15 2.23 10.38
C PRO A 256 -17.01 1.21 10.35
N ILE A 257 -15.75 1.64 10.28
CA ILE A 257 -14.58 0.76 10.12
C ILE A 257 -13.70 0.68 11.37
N ARG A 258 -13.96 1.51 12.38
CA ARG A 258 -13.07 1.68 13.54
C ARG A 258 -12.77 0.38 14.30
N SER A 259 -13.71 -0.56 14.37
CA SER A 259 -13.50 -1.86 15.02
C SER A 259 -12.68 -2.84 14.20
N VAL A 260 -12.66 -2.68 12.87
CA VAL A 260 -11.99 -3.57 11.91
C VAL A 260 -10.61 -3.05 11.54
N LEU A 261 -10.46 -1.73 11.51
CA LEU A 261 -9.23 -1.01 11.16
C LEU A 261 -8.88 0.03 12.25
N PRO A 262 -8.41 -0.41 13.43
CA PRO A 262 -8.15 0.48 14.57
C PRO A 262 -7.18 1.62 14.26
N GLU A 263 -6.20 1.40 13.39
CA GLU A 263 -5.21 2.39 12.96
C GLU A 263 -5.86 3.61 12.25
N ALA A 264 -7.02 3.43 11.61
CA ALA A 264 -7.79 4.53 11.04
C ALA A 264 -8.44 5.41 12.11
N GLY A 265 -8.53 4.96 13.36
CA GLY A 265 -9.14 5.73 14.45
C GLY A 265 -8.30 6.92 14.94
N SER A 266 -7.01 6.99 14.59
CA SER A 266 -6.13 8.09 15.01
C SER A 266 -6.45 9.39 14.27
N THR A 267 -6.46 10.51 14.99
CA THR A 267 -6.67 11.87 14.45
C THR A 267 -5.41 12.74 14.51
N SER A 268 -4.31 12.24 15.08
CA SER A 268 -3.09 13.04 15.35
C SER A 268 -2.45 13.60 14.09
N TRP A 269 -2.60 12.90 12.97
CA TRP A 269 -2.06 13.27 11.66
C TRP A 269 -2.88 14.34 10.93
N LEU A 270 -4.13 14.62 11.33
CA LEU A 270 -4.99 15.59 10.64
C LEU A 270 -4.39 17.01 10.67
N ARG A 271 -3.66 17.35 11.75
CA ARG A 271 -2.94 18.64 11.83
C ARG A 271 -1.77 18.70 10.86
N ALA A 272 -1.09 17.58 10.66
CA ALA A 272 0.04 17.48 9.75
C ALA A 272 -0.41 17.68 8.29
N MET A 273 -1.58 17.14 7.91
CA MET A 273 -2.10 17.24 6.53
C MET A 273 -2.35 18.65 6.03
N THR A 274 -2.61 19.58 6.95
CA THR A 274 -2.99 20.96 6.63
C THR A 274 -1.83 21.94 6.85
N ASN A 275 -0.63 21.45 7.17
CA ASN A 275 0.56 22.26 7.42
C ASN A 275 1.71 21.80 6.50
N LEU A 276 2.29 22.76 5.76
CA LEU A 276 3.37 22.55 4.79
C LEU A 276 4.69 22.04 5.39
N ALA A 277 4.92 22.29 6.69
CA ALA A 277 6.17 21.94 7.38
C ALA A 277 6.08 20.62 8.19
N SER A 278 5.08 19.79 7.89
CA SER A 278 4.78 18.60 8.69
C SER A 278 5.70 17.42 8.36
N PRO A 279 5.91 16.50 9.31
CA PRO A 279 6.58 15.25 9.02
C PRO A 279 5.82 14.46 7.92
N PRO A 280 6.50 13.52 7.24
CA PRO A 280 5.89 12.63 6.27
C PRO A 280 4.65 11.94 6.83
N ILE A 281 3.63 11.80 5.99
CA ILE A 281 2.31 11.30 6.37
C ILE A 281 2.05 10.01 5.60
N HIS A 282 1.46 9.01 6.27
CA HIS A 282 1.30 7.70 5.68
C HIS A 282 0.31 7.75 4.49
N PRO A 283 0.56 7.06 3.36
CA PRO A 283 -0.34 7.04 2.20
C PRO A 283 -1.79 6.69 2.54
N LEU A 284 -2.02 5.72 3.44
CA LEU A 284 -3.36 5.41 3.95
C LEU A 284 -4.07 6.63 4.57
N GLN A 285 -3.35 7.50 5.28
CA GLN A 285 -3.92 8.70 5.86
C GLN A 285 -4.29 9.73 4.79
N HIS A 286 -3.49 9.85 3.72
CA HIS A 286 -3.86 10.66 2.55
C HIS A 286 -5.14 10.14 1.89
N ILE A 287 -5.23 8.82 1.71
CA ILE A 287 -6.42 8.16 1.16
C ILE A 287 -7.65 8.42 2.04
N LEU A 288 -7.54 8.24 3.36
CA LEU A 288 -8.62 8.50 4.29
C LEU A 288 -9.05 9.97 4.30
N PHE A 289 -8.10 10.90 4.16
CA PHE A 289 -8.39 12.33 4.08
C PHE A 289 -9.17 12.68 2.80
N ASP A 290 -8.73 12.17 1.65
CA ASP A 290 -9.39 12.43 0.37
C ASP A 290 -10.82 11.82 0.35
N LEU A 291 -10.97 10.60 0.86
CA LEU A 291 -12.29 9.97 1.03
C LEU A 291 -13.20 10.76 1.98
N LEU A 292 -12.68 11.27 3.11
CA LEU A 292 -13.44 12.16 3.99
C LEU A 292 -13.96 13.37 3.21
N LEU A 293 -13.09 14.07 2.47
CA LEU A 293 -13.49 15.25 1.71
C LEU A 293 -14.58 14.93 0.69
N GLU A 294 -14.54 13.78 0.03
CA GLU A 294 -15.56 13.34 -0.93
C GLU A 294 -16.92 13.08 -0.27
N THR A 295 -16.95 12.69 1.02
CA THR A 295 -18.22 12.49 1.76
C THR A 295 -18.87 13.77 2.28
N LEU A 296 -18.10 14.86 2.40
CA LEU A 296 -18.57 16.12 2.97
C LEU A 296 -19.16 17.03 1.89
N PRO A 297 -20.36 17.62 2.11
CA PRO A 297 -20.99 18.51 1.14
C PRO A 297 -20.20 19.81 0.97
N VAL A 298 -20.12 20.31 -0.27
CA VAL A 298 -19.59 21.64 -0.55
C VAL A 298 -20.66 22.67 -0.21
N LEU A 299 -20.32 23.63 0.66
CA LEU A 299 -21.21 24.73 1.01
C LEU A 299 -21.31 25.67 -0.20
N ALA A 300 -22.53 25.97 -0.63
CA ALA A 300 -22.76 27.01 -1.61
C ALA A 300 -22.14 28.32 -1.08
N ARG A 301 -21.31 29.00 -1.89
CA ARG A 301 -20.80 30.32 -1.53
C ARG A 301 -22.01 31.20 -1.27
N SER A 302 -22.20 31.62 -0.02
CA SER A 302 -23.21 32.61 0.32
C SER A 302 -22.85 33.89 -0.44
N ASN A 303 -23.57 34.19 -1.53
CA ASN A 303 -23.60 35.52 -2.10
C ASN A 303 -24.20 36.43 -1.03
N ALA A 304 -23.35 37.01 -0.18
CA ALA A 304 -23.78 38.09 0.69
C ALA A 304 -24.24 39.24 -0.23
N PRO A 305 -25.48 39.73 -0.11
CA PRO A 305 -25.92 40.87 -0.90
C PRO A 305 -25.02 42.05 -0.53
N THR A 306 -24.34 42.61 -1.53
CA THR A 306 -23.72 43.93 -1.44
C THR A 306 -24.81 44.93 -1.06
N MET A 307 -24.89 45.26 0.23
CA MET A 307 -25.66 46.39 0.71
C MET A 307 -25.16 47.65 -0.03
N PRO A 308 -26.04 48.39 -0.73
CA PRO A 308 -25.64 49.66 -1.32
C PRO A 308 -25.29 50.60 -0.18
N ARG A 309 -24.09 51.19 -0.24
CA ARG A 309 -23.73 52.33 0.62
C ARG A 309 -24.71 53.45 0.28
N GLY A 310 -25.62 53.75 1.21
CA GLY A 310 -26.53 54.88 1.11
C GLY A 310 -25.76 56.20 1.04
N GLY A 311 -26.33 57.12 0.27
CA GLY A 311 -25.86 58.47 -0.03
C GLY A 311 -25.71 59.40 1.15
#